data_AF-A0A2C9A3K8-F1
#
_entry.id   AF-A0A2C9A3K8-F1
#
_cell.length_a   1.000
_cell.length_b   1.000
_cell.length_c   1.000
_cell.angle_alpha   90.00
_cell.angle_beta   90.00
_cell.angle_gamma   90.00
#
_symmetry.space_group_name_H-M   'P 1'
#
loop_
_entity.id
_entity.type
_entity.pdbx_description
1 polymer ?
#
loop_
_entity_poly.entity_id
_entity_poly.type
_entity_poly.pdbx_seq_one_letter_code
_entity_poly.pdbx_strand_id
1 'polypeptide(L)'
;MPIEHLDNQKAFALIGEMTSTRNLLGYGVKVLRGARFIETTRDPIMTMLSIGVEKLLKLTVGVISLDETETWSSKPRMMSYGHGIVSLFDHVMEEIRARTLNSSDYVRGLVAGVDADPVLRPLLAALDRYGRAGRF
;
A
#
# COMPACT_ATOMS: atom_id res chain seq x y z
N MET A 1 2.65 9.64 22.11
CA MET A 1 1.59 10.39 21.41
C MET A 1 0.43 9.44 21.20
N PRO A 2 -0.71 9.62 21.89
CA PRO A 2 -1.89 8.79 21.63
C PRO A 2 -2.37 9.07 20.20
N ILE A 3 -2.71 8.01 19.47
CA ILE A 3 -3.44 8.10 18.21
C ILE A 3 -4.91 7.91 18.58
N GLU A 4 -5.77 8.83 18.18
CA GLU A 4 -7.19 8.79 18.50
C GLU A 4 -7.78 7.44 18.06
N HIS A 5 -8.67 6.88 18.89
CA HIS A 5 -9.33 5.59 18.67
C HIS A 5 -8.41 4.34 18.62
N LEU A 6 -7.14 4.46 19.02
CA LEU A 6 -6.22 3.33 19.18
C LEU A 6 -5.71 3.21 20.62
N ASP A 7 -5.76 2.00 21.17
CA ASP A 7 -5.00 1.67 22.37
C ASP A 7 -3.48 1.68 22.09
N ASN A 8 -2.67 1.80 23.14
CA ASN A 8 -1.21 1.91 23.01
C ASN A 8 -0.60 0.74 22.23
N GLN A 9 -1.10 -0.48 22.42
CA GLN A 9 -0.58 -1.68 21.75
C GLN A 9 -0.82 -1.60 20.23
N LYS A 10 -2.04 -1.22 19.82
CA LYS A 10 -2.38 -1.02 18.40
C LYS A 10 -1.65 0.18 17.81
N ALA A 11 -1.46 1.25 18.56
CA ALA A 11 -0.68 2.41 18.11
C ALA A 11 0.79 2.03 17.83
N PHE A 12 1.43 1.25 18.70
CA PHE A 12 2.78 0.75 18.46
C PHE A 12 2.84 -0.22 17.26
N ALA A 13 1.85 -1.10 17.12
CA ALA A 13 1.75 -1.99 15.96
C ALA A 13 1.63 -1.19 14.66
N LEU A 14 0.78 -0.16 14.62
CA LEU A 14 0.63 0.74 13.48
C LEU A 14 1.96 1.42 13.12
N ILE A 15 2.66 1.98 14.10
CA ILE A 15 3.98 2.61 13.86
C ILE A 15 4.98 1.60 13.29
N GLY A 16 4.97 0.37 13.81
CA GLY A 16 5.81 -0.72 13.30
C GLY A 16 5.48 -1.07 11.84
N GLU A 17 4.20 -1.19 11.51
CA GLU A 17 3.72 -1.46 10.16
C GLU A 17 4.05 -0.32 9.18
N MET A 18 3.86 0.94 9.58
CA MET A 18 4.25 2.12 8.80
C MET A 18 5.76 2.15 8.55
N THR A 19 6.56 1.87 9.58
CA THR A 19 8.03 1.84 9.48
C THR A 19 8.50 0.72 8.57
N SER A 20 7.94 -0.47 8.71
CA SER A 20 8.21 -1.63 7.85
C SER A 20 7.87 -1.32 6.39
N THR A 21 6.70 -0.73 6.14
CA THR A 21 6.24 -0.34 4.80
C THR A 21 7.18 0.69 4.16
N ARG A 22 7.52 1.75 4.90
CA ARG A 22 8.48 2.77 4.45
C ARG A 22 9.83 2.14 4.10
N ASN A 23 10.33 1.24 4.94
CA ASN A 23 11.63 0.59 4.70
C ASN A 23 11.56 -0.28 3.45
N LEU A 24 10.53 -1.11 3.27
CA LEU A 24 10.37 -1.97 2.09
C LEU A 24 10.32 -1.16 0.79
N LEU A 25 9.50 -0.11 0.74
CA LEU A 25 9.40 0.75 -0.44
C LEU A 25 10.68 1.55 -0.68
N GLY A 26 11.23 2.17 0.38
CA GLY A 26 12.43 2.98 0.30
C GLY A 26 13.66 2.18 -0.15
N TYR A 27 13.91 1.01 0.46
CA TYR A 27 15.00 0.14 0.05
C TYR A 27 14.74 -0.51 -1.31
N GLY A 28 13.50 -0.90 -1.62
CA GLY A 28 13.13 -1.44 -2.94
C GLY A 28 13.46 -0.45 -4.07
N VAL A 29 13.04 0.81 -3.94
CA VAL A 29 13.33 1.87 -4.91
C VAL A 29 14.83 2.19 -4.95
N LYS A 30 15.50 2.24 -3.79
CA LYS A 30 16.95 2.49 -3.72
C LYS A 30 17.75 1.43 -4.48
N VAL A 31 17.44 0.15 -4.26
CA VAL A 31 18.12 -0.96 -4.93
C VAL A 31 17.80 -0.97 -6.41
N LEU A 32 16.53 -0.73 -6.81
CA LEU A 32 16.14 -0.62 -8.22
C LEU A 32 16.95 0.45 -8.96
N ARG A 33 17.13 1.63 -8.36
CA ARG A 33 17.90 2.74 -8.97
C ARG A 33 19.41 2.45 -9.08
N GLY A 34 19.93 1.58 -8.23
CA GLY A 34 21.37 1.22 -8.18
C GLY A 34 21.69 -0.17 -8.71
N ALA A 35 20.71 -0.88 -9.28
CA ALA A 35 20.87 -2.27 -9.70
C ALA A 35 21.82 -2.37 -10.90
N ARG A 36 23.07 -2.80 -10.64
CA ARG A 36 24.08 -3.01 -11.69
C ARG A 36 23.87 -4.31 -12.46
N PHE A 37 23.31 -5.33 -11.80
CA PHE A 37 23.07 -6.66 -12.37
C PHE A 37 21.66 -7.11 -11.99
N ILE A 38 20.79 -7.25 -12.98
CA ILE A 38 19.37 -7.57 -12.76
C ILE A 38 19.21 -9.02 -12.29
N GLU A 39 20.13 -9.90 -12.68
CA GLU A 39 20.13 -11.33 -12.39
C GLU A 39 20.19 -11.61 -10.89
N THR A 40 20.87 -10.76 -10.12
CA THR A 40 21.03 -10.94 -8.66
C THR A 40 20.13 -10.01 -7.84
N THR A 41 19.56 -8.97 -8.46
CA THR A 41 18.80 -7.93 -7.74
C THR A 41 17.31 -7.96 -8.01
N ARG A 42 16.85 -8.61 -9.09
CA ARG A 42 15.43 -8.67 -9.46
C ARG A 42 14.56 -9.22 -8.34
N ASP A 43 14.86 -10.39 -7.83
CA ASP A 43 13.99 -11.07 -6.85
C ASP A 43 13.94 -10.30 -5.51
N PRO A 44 15.05 -9.77 -4.96
CA PRO A 44 15.00 -8.84 -3.83
C PRO A 44 14.17 -7.58 -4.10
N ILE A 45 14.33 -6.94 -5.26
CA ILE A 45 13.57 -5.73 -5.62
C ILE A 45 12.08 -6.05 -5.69
N MET A 46 11.70 -7.07 -6.47
CA MET A 46 10.31 -7.48 -6.63
C MET A 46 9.70 -7.90 -5.30
N THR A 47 10.47 -8.56 -4.44
CA THR A 47 10.06 -8.93 -3.09
C THR A 47 9.73 -7.73 -2.22
N MET A 48 10.64 -6.76 -2.15
CA MET A 48 10.47 -5.57 -1.35
C MET A 48 9.32 -4.70 -1.86
N LEU A 49 9.24 -4.48 -3.17
CA LEU A 49 8.21 -3.65 -3.78
C LEU A 49 6.82 -4.30 -3.69
N SER A 50 6.70 -5.61 -3.95
CA SER A 50 5.43 -6.33 -3.86
C SER A 50 4.86 -6.28 -2.44
N ILE A 51 5.65 -6.63 -1.42
CA ILE A 51 5.20 -6.55 -0.02
C ILE A 51 4.95 -5.10 0.39
N GLY A 52 5.86 -4.19 0.02
CA GLY A 52 5.76 -2.78 0.39
C GLY A 52 4.48 -2.12 -0.12
N VAL A 53 4.11 -2.40 -1.38
CA VAL A 53 2.87 -1.90 -1.97
C VAL A 53 1.64 -2.53 -1.30
N GLU A 54 1.62 -3.85 -1.09
CA GLU A 54 0.50 -4.51 -0.41
C GLU A 54 0.30 -3.94 1.00
N LYS A 55 1.38 -3.76 1.77
CA LYS A 55 1.31 -3.18 3.12
C LYS A 55 0.85 -1.73 3.10
N LEU A 56 1.33 -0.91 2.15
CA LEU A 56 0.88 0.47 2.00
C LEU A 56 -0.63 0.54 1.77
N LEU A 57 -1.15 -0.28 0.85
CA LEU A 57 -2.57 -0.31 0.55
C LEU A 57 -3.40 -0.78 1.74
N LYS A 58 -2.94 -1.81 2.47
CA LYS A 58 -3.60 -2.29 3.71
C LYS A 58 -3.59 -1.23 4.81
N LEU A 59 -2.50 -0.47 4.94
CA LEU A 59 -2.43 0.65 5.87
C LEU A 59 -3.46 1.73 5.50
N THR A 60 -3.60 2.06 4.21
CA THR A 60 -4.63 3.02 3.76
C THR A 60 -6.04 2.54 4.09
N VAL A 61 -6.36 1.26 3.85
CA VAL A 61 -7.64 0.67 4.27
C VAL A 61 -7.82 0.73 5.80
N GLY A 62 -6.75 0.55 6.56
CA GLY A 62 -6.76 0.67 8.02
C GLY A 62 -7.09 2.08 8.49
N VAL A 63 -6.51 3.10 7.85
CA VAL A 63 -6.82 4.52 8.10
C VAL A 63 -8.26 4.84 7.74
N ILE A 64 -8.76 4.36 6.59
CA ILE A 64 -10.17 4.51 6.19
C ILE A 64 -11.10 3.89 7.24
N SER A 65 -10.78 2.69 7.71
CA SER A 65 -11.58 2.01 8.75
C SER A 65 -11.59 2.76 10.08
N LEU A 66 -10.46 3.34 10.47
CA LEU A 66 -10.39 4.18 11.67
C LEU A 66 -11.30 5.40 11.56
N ASP A 67 -11.30 6.06 10.40
CA ASP A 67 -12.14 7.24 10.16
C ASP A 67 -13.64 6.89 10.17
N GLU A 68 -14.03 5.73 9.63
CA GLU A 68 -15.44 5.32 9.53
C GLU A 68 -16.02 4.75 10.81
N THR A 69 -15.22 3.95 11.52
CA THR A 69 -15.71 3.08 12.59
C THR A 69 -15.03 3.31 13.91
N GLU A 70 -14.10 4.27 13.99
CA GLU A 70 -13.26 4.51 15.16
C GLU A 70 -12.52 3.24 15.62
N THR A 71 -12.28 2.31 14.70
CA THR A 71 -11.62 1.05 15.03
C THR A 71 -10.65 0.63 13.94
N TRP A 72 -9.50 0.10 14.37
CA TRP A 72 -8.61 -0.57 13.44
C TRP A 72 -9.28 -1.82 12.88
N SER A 73 -9.23 -1.99 11.56
CA SER A 73 -9.82 -3.16 10.92
C SER A 73 -9.25 -4.45 11.50
N SER A 74 -10.14 -5.40 11.78
CA SER A 74 -9.76 -6.71 12.31
C SER A 74 -8.90 -7.48 11.30
N LYS A 75 -8.06 -8.41 11.78
CA LYS A 75 -7.27 -9.30 10.93
C LYS A 75 -8.13 -10.05 9.90
N PRO A 76 -9.32 -10.62 10.27
CA PRO A 76 -10.20 -11.25 9.29
C PRO A 76 -10.69 -10.30 8.20
N ARG A 77 -11.08 -9.06 8.56
CA ARG A 77 -11.49 -8.04 7.57
C ARG A 77 -10.31 -7.62 6.68
N MET A 78 -9.11 -7.51 7.24
CA MET A 78 -7.89 -7.24 6.45
C MET A 78 -7.53 -8.38 5.51
N MET A 79 -7.82 -9.63 5.91
CA MET A 79 -7.64 -10.81 5.07
C MET A 79 -8.72 -10.96 4.00
N SER A 80 -9.94 -10.46 4.24
CA SER A 80 -11.03 -10.53 3.24
C SER A 80 -10.78 -9.67 2.01
N TYR A 81 -9.97 -8.61 2.12
CA TYR A 81 -9.51 -7.86 0.94
C TYR A 81 -8.50 -8.65 0.07
N GLY A 82 -8.04 -9.82 0.54
CA GLY A 82 -7.18 -10.74 -0.19
C GLY A 82 -5.70 -10.35 -0.23
N HIS A 83 -4.95 -11.06 -1.07
CA HIS A 83 -3.54 -10.80 -1.41
C HIS A 83 -3.37 -10.10 -2.76
N GLY A 84 -4.48 -9.65 -3.37
CA GLY A 84 -4.45 -9.01 -4.68
C GLY A 84 -4.06 -7.55 -4.57
N ILE A 85 -2.83 -7.20 -4.98
CA ILE A 85 -2.41 -5.79 -5.03
C ILE A 85 -3.34 -4.97 -5.93
N VAL A 86 -3.74 -5.52 -7.08
CA VAL A 86 -4.60 -4.81 -8.04
C VAL A 86 -6.00 -4.56 -7.45
N SER A 87 -6.64 -5.59 -6.90
CA SER A 87 -7.97 -5.45 -6.30
C SER A 87 -7.96 -4.53 -5.07
N LEU A 88 -6.91 -4.60 -4.27
CA LEU A 88 -6.76 -3.73 -3.11
C LEU A 88 -6.52 -2.28 -3.52
N PHE A 89 -5.76 -2.04 -4.60
CA PHE A 89 -5.58 -0.72 -5.18
C PHE A 89 -6.90 -0.16 -5.72
N ASP A 90 -7.72 -0.98 -6.40
CA ASP A 90 -9.04 -0.56 -6.89
C ASP A 90 -9.95 -0.09 -5.76
N HIS A 91 -10.04 -0.88 -4.69
CA HIS A 91 -10.82 -0.53 -3.50
C HIS A 91 -10.30 0.77 -2.85
N VAL A 92 -8.98 0.90 -2.67
CA VAL A 92 -8.39 2.12 -2.09
C VAL A 92 -8.66 3.34 -2.97
N MET A 93 -8.55 3.24 -4.29
CA MET A 93 -8.78 4.37 -5.18
C MET A 93 -10.26 4.74 -5.28
N GLU A 94 -11.17 3.78 -5.18
CA GLU A 94 -12.61 4.06 -5.06
C GLU A 94 -12.91 4.91 -3.82
N GLU A 95 -12.39 4.50 -2.66
CA GLU A 95 -12.53 5.24 -1.40
C GLU A 95 -11.89 6.63 -1.47
N ILE A 96 -10.66 6.73 -1.99
CA ILE A 96 -9.96 8.01 -2.15
C ILE A 96 -10.76 8.95 -3.05
N ARG A 97 -11.28 8.47 -4.18
CA ARG A 97 -12.08 9.29 -5.09
C ARG A 97 -13.33 9.82 -4.40
N ALA A 98 -14.08 8.96 -3.70
CA ALA A 98 -15.28 9.35 -2.97
C ALA A 98 -14.98 10.42 -1.90
N ARG A 99 -13.90 10.24 -1.14
CA ARG A 99 -13.48 11.14 -0.06
C ARG A 99 -12.90 12.47 -0.55
N THR A 100 -12.44 12.52 -1.80
CA THR A 100 -11.79 13.72 -2.37
C THR A 100 -12.68 14.54 -3.31
N LEU A 101 -13.93 14.14 -3.54
CA LEU A 101 -14.88 14.85 -4.41
C LEU A 101 -14.95 16.36 -4.09
N ASN A 102 -15.06 16.69 -2.80
CA ASN A 102 -15.20 18.07 -2.31
C ASN A 102 -13.88 18.70 -1.83
N SER A 103 -12.73 18.06 -2.11
CA SER A 103 -11.41 18.60 -1.73
C SER A 103 -10.98 19.79 -2.58
N SER A 104 -9.81 20.37 -2.32
CA SER A 104 -9.24 21.41 -3.18
C SER A 104 -8.86 20.86 -4.57
N ASP A 105 -8.77 21.75 -5.57
CA ASP A 105 -8.31 21.38 -6.92
C ASP A 105 -6.94 20.71 -6.91
N TYR A 106 -6.07 21.12 -5.99
CA TYR A 106 -4.77 20.49 -5.80
C TYR A 106 -4.89 19.00 -5.45
N VAL A 107 -5.73 18.67 -4.46
CA VAL A 107 -5.93 17.27 -4.04
C VAL A 107 -6.57 16.45 -5.15
N ARG A 108 -7.61 16.98 -5.81
CA ARG A 108 -8.24 16.31 -6.95
C ARG A 108 -7.25 16.09 -8.11
N GLY A 109 -6.36 17.06 -8.35
CA GLY A 109 -5.30 16.94 -9.34
C GLY A 109 -4.31 15.82 -9.04
N LEU A 110 -3.95 15.60 -7.77
CA LEU A 110 -3.11 14.47 -7.36
C LEU A 110 -3.80 13.12 -7.63
N VAL A 111 -5.08 12.99 -7.30
CA VAL A 111 -5.87 11.76 -7.56
C VAL A 111 -5.97 11.50 -9.06
N ALA A 112 -6.29 12.53 -9.84
CA ALA A 112 -6.35 12.42 -11.30
C ALA A 112 -4.99 12.04 -11.91
N GLY A 113 -3.87 12.51 -11.34
CA GLY A 113 -2.53 12.11 -11.77
C GLY A 113 -2.26 10.63 -11.56
N VAL A 114 -2.71 10.05 -10.45
CA VAL A 114 -2.62 8.61 -10.18
C VAL A 114 -3.49 7.82 -11.17
N ASP A 115 -4.71 8.28 -11.43
CA ASP A 115 -5.64 7.62 -12.36
C ASP A 115 -5.17 7.64 -13.81
N ALA A 116 -4.49 8.72 -14.21
CA ALA A 116 -3.97 8.89 -15.56
C ALA A 116 -2.61 8.22 -15.80
N ASP A 117 -1.96 7.66 -14.77
CA ASP A 117 -0.63 7.06 -14.90
C ASP A 117 -0.68 5.75 -15.72
N PRO A 118 -0.08 5.72 -16.93
CA PRO A 118 -0.15 4.56 -17.81
C PRO A 118 0.75 3.39 -17.34
N VAL A 119 1.70 3.65 -16.44
CA VAL A 119 2.68 2.67 -15.94
C VAL A 119 2.20 2.00 -14.66
N LEU A 120 1.45 2.72 -13.83
CA LEU A 120 1.05 2.25 -12.51
C LEU A 120 0.27 0.93 -12.58
N ARG A 121 -0.75 0.83 -13.44
CA ARG A 121 -1.57 -0.39 -13.60
C ARG A 121 -0.72 -1.61 -14.00
N PRO A 122 0.09 -1.57 -15.08
CA PRO A 122 1.02 -2.64 -15.41
C PRO A 122 2.00 -3.00 -14.27
N LEU A 123 2.54 -1.99 -13.57
CA LEU A 123 3.47 -2.20 -12.46
C LEU A 123 2.81 -2.96 -11.31
N LEU A 124 1.62 -2.54 -10.88
CA LEU A 124 0.86 -3.22 -9.83
C LEU A 124 0.54 -4.66 -10.22
N ALA A 125 0.13 -4.89 -11.47
CA ALA A 125 -0.13 -6.24 -11.97
C ALA A 125 1.13 -7.14 -11.96
N ALA A 126 2.30 -6.58 -12.29
CA ALA A 126 3.56 -7.31 -12.23
C ALA A 126 3.95 -7.67 -10.79
N LEU A 127 3.79 -6.75 -9.85
CA LEU A 127 4.05 -6.96 -8.42
C LEU A 127 3.06 -7.96 -7.80
N ASP A 128 1.79 -7.89 -8.21
CA ASP A 128 0.73 -8.81 -7.78
C ASP A 128 1.03 -10.23 -8.28
N ARG A 129 1.36 -10.36 -9.58
CA ARG A 129 1.75 -11.63 -10.17
C ARG A 129 2.99 -12.21 -9.47
N TYR A 130 4.00 -11.41 -9.17
CA TYR A 130 5.18 -11.86 -8.43
C TYR A 130 4.82 -12.37 -7.03
N GLY A 131 3.94 -11.66 -6.30
CA GLY A 131 3.47 -12.08 -4.99
C GLY A 131 2.67 -13.37 -5.01
N ARG A 132 1.86 -13.59 -6.06
CA ARG A 132 1.00 -14.78 -6.22
C ARG A 132 1.69 -15.98 -6.86
N ALA A 133 2.73 -15.78 -7.68
CA ALA A 133 3.43 -16.84 -8.40
C ALA A 133 4.27 -17.78 -7.49
N GLY A 134 4.08 -17.69 -6.18
CA GLY A 134 4.77 -18.50 -5.20
C GLY A 134 6.13 -17.91 -4.86
N ARG A 135 6.32 -17.53 -3.59
CA ARG A 135 7.63 -17.70 -2.96
C ARG A 135 7.88 -19.16 -2.59
N PHE A 136 6.83 -19.99 -2.67
CA PHE A 136 6.77 -21.44 -2.80
C PHE A 136 5.43 -21.79 -3.45
#